data_AF-A0A957F9A7-F1
#
_entry.id   AF-A0A957F9A7-F1
#
_cell.length_a   1.000
_cell.length_b   1.000
_cell.length_c   1.000
_cell.angle_alpha   90.00
_cell.angle_beta   90.00
_cell.angle_gamma   90.00
#
_symmetry.space_group_name_H-M   'P 1'
#
loop_
_entity.id
_entity.type
_entity.pdbx_description
1 polymer ?
#
loop_
_entity_poly.entity_id
_entity_poly.type
_entity_poly.pdbx_seq_one_letter_code
_entity_poly.pdbx_strand_id
1 'polypeptide(L)'
;MDPIIGNIPNRIVIVIGLGLLIWALRLVDGLLLRGRLNQRYAIQPRTPFRLLPILIAPFLHKDLKHILSNTIPLLVLAYLVMVPNTFAFWVVTPIVMLTSGLGIWLFGKSGTGHVGASSLILGYFGYVLARGILLGDFVSILIAVGVVVLGAIFYGAFGMIKQIIPGKEGIST
;
A
#
# COMPACT_ATOMS: atom_id res chain seq x y z
N MET A 1 -5.35 -25.71 -20.17
CA MET A 1 -5.89 -24.38 -19.79
C MET A 1 -4.71 -23.50 -19.46
N ASP A 2 -4.63 -22.28 -20.01
CA ASP A 2 -3.52 -21.37 -19.68
C ASP A 2 -3.41 -21.21 -18.15
N PRO A 3 -2.22 -21.38 -17.55
CA PRO A 3 -2.01 -21.18 -16.12
C PRO A 3 -2.44 -19.79 -15.64
N ILE A 4 -2.46 -18.82 -16.58
CA ILE A 4 -2.92 -17.45 -16.39
C ILE A 4 -4.43 -17.40 -16.17
N ILE A 5 -5.22 -18.16 -16.94
CA ILE A 5 -6.69 -18.14 -16.89
C ILE A 5 -7.21 -18.97 -15.70
N GLY A 6 -6.57 -20.11 -15.41
CA GLY A 6 -6.99 -21.00 -14.32
C GLY A 6 -6.88 -20.40 -12.91
N ASN A 7 -6.09 -19.33 -12.72
CA ASN A 7 -5.85 -18.71 -11.42
C ASN A 7 -6.60 -17.37 -11.22
N ILE A 8 -7.39 -16.92 -12.20
CA ILE A 8 -8.16 -15.65 -12.11
C ILE A 8 -9.08 -15.62 -10.88
N PRO A 9 -9.85 -16.68 -10.55
CA PRO A 9 -10.72 -16.66 -9.37
C PRO A 9 -9.94 -16.39 -8.08
N ASN A 10 -8.77 -17.02 -7.92
CA ASN A 10 -7.93 -16.83 -6.74
C ASN A 10 -7.41 -15.39 -6.63
N ARG A 11 -7.00 -14.78 -7.74
CA ARG A 11 -6.53 -13.38 -7.77
C ARG A 11 -7.63 -12.43 -7.34
N ILE A 12 -8.84 -12.63 -7.85
CA ILE A 12 -10.01 -11.81 -7.51
C ILE A 12 -10.34 -11.96 -6.02
N VAL A 13 -10.35 -13.19 -5.49
CA VAL A 13 -10.58 -13.45 -4.07
C VAL A 13 -9.55 -12.74 -3.20
N ILE A 14 -8.26 -12.78 -3.56
CA ILE A 14 -7.19 -12.10 -2.82
C ILE A 14 -7.39 -10.58 -2.84
N VAL A 15 -7.69 -9.99 -4.01
CA VAL A 15 -7.88 -8.54 -4.15
C VAL A 15 -9.12 -8.08 -3.37
N ILE A 16 -10.26 -8.77 -3.51
CA ILE A 16 -11.47 -8.45 -2.75
C ILE A 16 -11.21 -8.64 -1.25
N GLY A 17 -10.56 -9.72 -0.85
CA GLY A 17 -10.18 -9.97 0.54
C GLY A 17 -9.30 -8.86 1.13
N LEU A 18 -8.32 -8.38 0.37
CA LEU A 18 -7.47 -7.26 0.74
C LEU A 18 -8.28 -5.96 0.92
N GLY A 19 -9.20 -5.67 -0.01
CA GLY A 19 -10.10 -4.53 0.07
C GLY A 19 -11.00 -4.61 1.31
N LEU A 20 -11.65 -5.75 1.53
CA LEU A 20 -12.50 -5.99 2.70
C LEU A 20 -11.70 -5.86 4.00
N LEU A 21 -10.46 -6.36 4.04
CA LEU A 21 -9.60 -6.27 5.22
C LEU A 21 -9.31 -4.81 5.61
N ILE A 22 -8.85 -3.98 4.66
CA ILE A 22 -8.50 -2.58 4.98
C ILE A 22 -9.74 -1.76 5.39
N TRP A 23 -10.90 -2.03 4.78
CA TRP A 23 -12.15 -1.36 5.13
C TRP A 23 -12.68 -1.83 6.48
N ALA A 24 -12.65 -3.13 6.76
CA ALA A 24 -13.03 -3.68 8.05
C ALA A 24 -12.17 -3.10 9.19
N LEU A 25 -10.84 -3.07 9.00
CA LEU A 25 -9.93 -2.47 9.98
C LEU A 25 -10.20 -0.98 10.18
N ARG A 26 -10.48 -0.22 9.12
CA ARG A 26 -10.82 1.21 9.23
C ARG A 26 -12.13 1.44 9.97
N LEU A 27 -13.16 0.62 9.72
CA LEU A 27 -14.45 0.72 10.38
C LEU A 27 -14.32 0.36 11.87
N VAL A 28 -13.66 -0.75 12.19
CA VAL A 28 -13.41 -1.18 13.56
C VAL A 28 -12.57 -0.15 14.32
N ASP A 29 -11.45 0.32 13.75
CA ASP A 29 -10.60 1.28 14.44
C ASP A 29 -11.30 2.62 14.65
N GLY A 30 -12.05 3.09 13.65
CA GLY A 30 -12.76 4.35 13.70
C GLY A 30 -13.95 4.37 14.64
N LEU A 31 -14.80 3.33 14.58
CA LEU A 31 -16.07 3.30 15.29
C LEU A 31 -15.95 2.70 16.70
N LEU A 32 -15.11 1.66 16.87
CA LEU A 32 -15.03 0.90 18.11
C LEU A 32 -13.81 1.28 18.96
N LEU A 33 -12.69 1.59 18.32
CA LEU A 33 -11.40 1.77 19.01
C LEU A 33 -10.91 3.21 19.06
N ARG A 34 -11.65 4.16 18.47
CA ARG A 34 -11.32 5.60 18.47
C ARG A 34 -9.89 5.90 17.99
N GLY A 35 -9.41 5.16 16.98
CA GLY A 35 -8.09 5.37 16.39
C GLY A 35 -6.92 4.70 17.14
N ARG A 36 -7.18 3.88 18.16
CA ARG A 36 -6.13 3.24 18.98
C ARG A 36 -5.27 2.26 18.18
N LEU A 37 -5.79 1.59 17.16
CA LEU A 37 -4.96 0.73 16.30
C LEU A 37 -3.98 1.57 15.49
N ASN A 38 -4.45 2.65 14.87
CA ASN A 38 -3.59 3.61 14.17
C ASN A 38 -2.46 4.11 15.08
N GLN A 39 -2.76 4.53 16.31
CA GLN A 39 -1.76 5.03 17.26
C GLN A 39 -0.74 3.95 17.68
N ARG A 40 -1.20 2.71 17.90
CA ARG A 40 -0.36 1.62 18.41
C ARG A 40 0.59 1.03 17.36
N TYR A 41 0.13 0.99 16.12
CA TYR A 41 0.79 0.30 15.00
C TYR A 41 1.25 1.22 13.88
N ALA A 42 1.19 2.54 14.06
CA ALA A 42 1.89 3.47 13.19
C ALA A 42 3.40 3.21 13.21
N ILE A 43 4.04 3.31 12.04
CA ILE A 43 5.49 3.33 11.92
C ILE A 43 5.98 4.67 12.43
N GLN A 44 6.75 4.64 13.51
CA GLN A 44 7.36 5.82 14.12
C GLN A 44 8.83 5.89 13.67
N PRO A 45 9.24 6.91 12.90
CA PRO A 45 10.61 7.00 12.42
C PRO A 45 11.60 7.23 13.56
N ARG A 46 12.76 6.55 13.47
CA ARG A 46 13.92 6.75 14.37
C ARG A 46 13.61 6.54 15.86
N THR A 47 12.59 5.73 16.17
CA THR A 47 12.32 5.21 17.53
C THR A 47 12.86 3.78 17.67
N PRO A 48 12.90 3.18 18.87
CA PRO A 48 13.26 1.76 19.03
C PRO A 48 12.52 0.88 18.02
N PHE A 49 13.26 0.02 17.35
CA PHE A 49 12.75 -0.76 16.22
C PHE A 49 11.62 -1.69 16.66
N ARG A 50 10.54 -1.71 15.88
CA ARG A 50 9.40 -2.60 16.08
C ARG A 50 8.98 -3.15 14.72
N LEU A 51 9.09 -4.47 14.55
CA LEU A 51 8.71 -5.15 13.31
C LEU A 51 7.20 -5.09 13.07
N LEU A 52 6.39 -5.18 14.13
CA LEU A 52 4.95 -5.32 14.01
C LEU A 52 4.27 -4.10 13.33
N PRO A 53 4.60 -2.83 13.68
CA PRO A 53 4.16 -1.68 12.92
C PRO A 53 4.49 -1.73 11.42
N ILE A 54 5.66 -2.25 11.04
CA ILE A 54 6.05 -2.35 9.61
C ILE A 54 5.10 -3.25 8.83
N LEU A 55 4.65 -4.35 9.45
CA LEU A 55 3.75 -5.31 8.82
C LEU A 55 2.27 -4.89 8.91
N ILE A 56 1.87 -4.19 9.96
CA ILE A 56 0.46 -3.83 10.20
C ILE A 56 0.08 -2.48 9.60
N ALA A 57 0.96 -1.48 9.67
CA ALA A 57 0.65 -0.12 9.23
C ALA A 57 0.06 0.00 7.81
N PRO A 58 0.49 -0.80 6.80
CA PRO A 58 -0.09 -0.75 5.47
C PRO A 58 -1.60 -1.02 5.40
N PHE A 59 -2.15 -1.72 6.39
CA PHE A 59 -3.58 -2.06 6.44
C PHE A 59 -4.43 -1.05 7.22
N LEU A 60 -3.79 -0.16 7.98
CA LEU A 60 -4.44 0.83 8.83
C LEU A 60 -4.56 2.17 8.12
N HIS A 61 -5.65 2.90 8.35
CA HIS A 61 -5.88 4.20 7.71
C HIS A 61 -6.45 5.19 8.72
N LYS A 62 -5.90 6.42 8.71
CA LYS A 62 -6.24 7.46 9.68
C LYS A 62 -7.61 8.13 9.45
N ASP A 63 -8.06 8.24 8.20
CA ASP A 63 -9.31 8.91 7.85
C ASP A 63 -9.94 8.31 6.57
N LEU A 64 -11.16 8.74 6.22
CA LEU A 64 -11.89 8.22 5.07
C LEU A 64 -11.25 8.63 3.74
N LYS A 65 -10.74 9.85 3.64
CA LYS A 65 -10.09 10.34 2.42
C LYS A 65 -8.86 9.50 2.10
N HIS A 66 -8.11 9.13 3.13
CA HIS A 66 -6.89 8.34 3.03
C HIS A 66 -7.14 6.89 2.59
N ILE A 67 -8.16 6.20 3.12
CA ILE A 67 -8.50 4.85 2.64
C ILE A 67 -9.08 4.88 1.21
N LEU A 68 -9.91 5.89 0.90
CA LEU A 68 -10.47 6.06 -0.44
C LEU A 68 -9.38 6.26 -1.49
N SER A 69 -8.37 7.09 -1.20
CA SER A 69 -7.26 7.35 -2.13
C SER A 69 -6.37 6.14 -2.37
N ASN A 70 -6.30 5.21 -1.41
CA ASN A 70 -5.46 4.02 -1.51
C ASN A 70 -6.19 2.79 -2.06
N THR A 71 -7.52 2.73 -1.96
CA THR A 71 -8.28 1.50 -2.30
C THR A 71 -8.05 1.10 -3.75
N ILE A 72 -8.41 1.95 -4.73
CA ILE A 72 -8.34 1.56 -6.16
C ILE A 72 -6.90 1.22 -6.57
N PRO A 73 -5.88 2.07 -6.30
CA PRO A 73 -4.52 1.78 -6.73
C PRO A 73 -3.93 0.54 -6.05
N LEU A 74 -4.24 0.30 -4.78
CA LEU A 74 -3.82 -0.93 -4.09
C LEU A 74 -4.40 -2.18 -4.74
N LEU A 75 -5.71 -2.19 -5.01
CA LEU A 75 -6.39 -3.35 -5.57
C LEU A 75 -5.90 -3.67 -6.99
N VAL A 76 -5.76 -2.64 -7.82
CA VAL A 76 -5.25 -2.78 -9.20
C VAL A 76 -3.81 -3.25 -9.19
N LEU A 77 -2.93 -2.62 -8.40
CA LEU A 77 -1.51 -3.01 -8.37
C LEU A 77 -1.31 -4.39 -7.73
N ALA A 78 -2.07 -4.75 -6.70
CA ALA A 78 -2.04 -6.11 -6.13
C ALA A 78 -2.42 -7.16 -7.19
N TYR A 79 -3.41 -6.87 -8.03
CA TYR A 79 -3.75 -7.72 -9.17
C TYR A 79 -2.59 -7.82 -10.17
N LEU A 80 -1.99 -6.68 -10.54
CA LEU A 80 -0.86 -6.65 -11.48
C LEU A 80 0.38 -7.35 -10.95
N VAL A 81 0.61 -7.37 -9.63
CA VAL A 81 1.67 -8.17 -8.99
C VAL A 81 1.49 -9.67 -9.29
N MET A 82 0.24 -10.15 -9.29
CA MET A 82 -0.11 -11.55 -9.51
C MET A 82 -0.19 -11.98 -10.98
N VAL A 83 -0.03 -11.05 -11.94
CA VAL A 83 -0.11 -11.36 -13.38
C VAL A 83 0.78 -12.54 -13.79
N PRO A 84 2.07 -12.61 -13.39
CA PRO A 84 2.92 -13.74 -13.70
C PRO A 84 2.44 -15.04 -13.05
N ASN A 85 2.11 -14.99 -11.76
CA ASN A 85 1.48 -16.06 -10.99
C ASN A 85 1.00 -15.51 -9.64
N THR A 86 0.07 -16.21 -8.99
CA THR A 86 -0.47 -15.81 -7.68
C THR A 86 0.58 -15.86 -6.56
N PHE A 87 1.61 -16.72 -6.70
CA PHE A 87 2.69 -16.83 -5.71
C PHE A 87 3.53 -15.55 -5.59
N ALA A 88 3.65 -14.77 -6.68
CA ALA A 88 4.34 -13.49 -6.69
C ALA A 88 3.80 -12.52 -5.64
N PHE A 89 2.49 -12.51 -5.35
CA PHE A 89 1.92 -11.68 -4.28
C PHE A 89 2.50 -12.04 -2.92
N TRP A 90 2.52 -13.33 -2.58
CA TRP A 90 3.01 -13.81 -1.29
C TRP A 90 4.51 -13.56 -1.08
N VAL A 91 5.28 -13.35 -2.15
CA VAL A 91 6.70 -12.99 -2.09
C VAL A 91 6.91 -11.48 -2.10
N VAL A 92 6.27 -10.77 -3.02
CA VAL A 92 6.47 -9.33 -3.24
C VAL A 92 5.90 -8.51 -2.08
N THR A 93 4.71 -8.85 -1.56
CA THR A 93 4.07 -8.14 -0.47
C THR A 93 4.96 -8.00 0.78
N PRO A 94 5.48 -9.08 1.39
CA PRO A 94 6.33 -8.95 2.56
C PRO A 94 7.65 -8.21 2.27
N ILE A 95 8.26 -8.42 1.10
CA ILE A 95 9.48 -7.69 0.70
C ILE A 95 9.21 -6.19 0.63
N VAL A 96 8.11 -5.78 -0.03
CA VAL A 96 7.73 -4.37 -0.14
C VAL A 96 7.38 -3.78 1.23
N MET A 97 6.64 -4.50 2.07
CA MET A 97 6.31 -4.03 3.42
C MET A 97 7.57 -3.79 4.25
N LEU A 98 8.50 -4.75 4.24
CA LEU A 98 9.75 -4.65 4.99
C LEU A 98 10.63 -3.52 4.45
N THR A 99 10.89 -3.49 3.15
CA THR A 99 11.79 -2.50 2.54
C THR A 99 11.24 -1.08 2.64
N SER A 100 9.96 -0.88 2.31
CA SER A 100 9.33 0.45 2.39
C SER A 100 9.11 0.90 3.84
N GLY A 101 8.71 -0.01 4.73
CA GLY A 101 8.54 0.30 6.15
C GLY A 101 9.85 0.59 6.88
N LEU A 102 10.93 -0.13 6.55
CA LEU A 102 12.29 0.21 6.99
C LEU A 102 12.73 1.57 6.43
N GLY A 103 12.41 1.85 5.16
CA GLY A 103 12.67 3.17 4.56
C GLY A 103 11.97 4.29 5.33
N ILE A 104 10.69 4.14 5.65
CA ILE A 104 9.94 5.09 6.49
C ILE A 104 10.58 5.20 7.89
N TRP A 105 10.97 4.08 8.49
CA TRP A 105 11.57 4.09 9.82
C TRP A 105 12.92 4.83 9.87
N LEU A 106 13.77 4.63 8.85
CA LEU A 106 15.09 5.25 8.74
C LEU A 106 15.02 6.73 8.35
N PHE A 107 14.26 7.03 7.30
CA PHE A 107 14.31 8.34 6.63
C PHE A 107 13.11 9.23 6.94
N GLY A 108 12.05 8.69 7.55
CA GLY A 108 10.88 9.44 7.94
C GLY A 108 11.17 10.52 8.98
N LYS A 109 10.30 11.52 9.05
CA LYS A 109 10.41 12.63 10.01
C LYS A 109 10.18 12.15 11.44
N SER A 110 11.12 12.40 12.35
CA SER A 110 10.95 12.09 13.78
C SER A 110 9.71 12.76 14.37
N GLY A 111 9.08 12.10 15.35
CA GLY A 111 7.88 12.61 16.02
C GLY A 111 6.59 12.49 15.19
N THR A 112 6.61 11.68 14.13
CA THR A 112 5.45 11.41 13.28
C THR A 112 5.12 9.91 13.28
N GLY A 113 3.89 9.57 12.90
CA GLY A 113 3.43 8.19 12.80
C GLY A 113 2.79 7.96 11.45
N HIS A 114 3.28 6.94 10.72
CA HIS A 114 2.82 6.62 9.37
C HIS A 114 1.97 5.36 9.38
N VAL A 115 0.80 5.44 8.78
CA VAL A 115 -0.11 4.31 8.49
C VAL A 115 -0.56 4.46 7.04
N GLY A 116 -1.14 3.42 6.46
CA GLY A 116 -1.73 3.46 5.12
C GLY A 116 -0.99 2.63 4.10
N ALA A 117 -1.72 2.20 3.07
CA ALA A 117 -1.19 1.32 2.04
C ALA A 117 -0.29 2.03 1.02
N SER A 118 -0.08 3.34 1.12
CA SER A 118 0.62 4.13 0.08
C SER A 118 2.05 3.66 -0.17
N SER A 119 2.79 3.25 0.87
CA SER A 119 4.14 2.68 0.71
C SER A 119 4.12 1.32 0.01
N LEU A 120 3.09 0.51 0.27
CA LEU A 120 2.85 -0.76 -0.40
C LEU A 120 2.48 -0.57 -1.88
N ILE A 121 1.64 0.42 -2.18
CA ILE A 121 1.29 0.86 -3.54
C ILE A 121 2.54 1.28 -4.29
N LEU A 122 3.41 2.10 -3.70
CA LEU A 122 4.65 2.53 -4.34
C LEU A 122 5.60 1.35 -4.63
N GLY A 123 5.74 0.41 -3.70
CA GLY A 123 6.56 -0.77 -3.94
C GLY A 123 5.97 -1.73 -4.98
N TYR A 124 4.65 -1.92 -5.01
CA TYR A 124 4.00 -2.67 -6.08
C TYR A 124 4.16 -1.98 -7.44
N PHE A 125 4.03 -0.66 -7.48
CA PHE A 125 4.28 0.13 -8.68
C PHE A 125 5.72 -0.09 -9.19
N GLY A 126 6.72 0.02 -8.31
CA GLY A 126 8.12 -0.25 -8.64
C GLY A 126 8.36 -1.66 -9.15
N TYR A 127 7.75 -2.67 -8.52
CA TYR A 127 7.82 -4.06 -8.98
C TYR A 127 7.21 -4.24 -10.37
N VAL A 128 6.01 -3.71 -10.61
CA VAL A 128 5.32 -3.83 -11.91
C VAL A 128 6.09 -3.10 -13.00
N LEU A 129 6.65 -1.92 -12.72
CA LEU A 129 7.53 -1.21 -13.65
C LEU A 129 8.78 -2.03 -13.99
N ALA A 130 9.53 -2.46 -12.98
CA ALA A 130 10.76 -3.22 -13.17
C ALA A 130 10.51 -4.50 -13.97
N ARG A 131 9.49 -5.27 -13.57
CA ARG A 131 9.10 -6.48 -14.30
C ARG A 131 8.66 -6.16 -15.73
N GLY A 132 7.84 -5.14 -15.92
CA GLY A 132 7.33 -4.77 -17.23
C GLY A 132 8.45 -4.36 -18.19
N ILE A 133 9.46 -3.63 -17.70
CA ILE A 133 10.62 -3.22 -18.49
C ILE A 133 11.50 -4.43 -18.82
N LEU A 134 11.76 -5.30 -17.84
CA LEU A 134 12.65 -6.45 -18.01
C LEU A 134 12.04 -7.59 -18.85
N LEU A 135 10.71 -7.77 -18.77
CA LEU A 135 10.01 -8.90 -19.39
C LEU A 135 9.04 -8.48 -20.53
N GLY A 136 9.01 -7.20 -20.90
CA GLY A 136 8.20 -6.69 -22.02
C GLY A 136 6.69 -6.57 -21.75
N ASP A 137 6.26 -6.56 -20.49
CA ASP A 137 4.85 -6.41 -20.09
C ASP A 137 4.45 -4.93 -19.97
N PHE A 138 4.41 -4.25 -21.13
CA PHE A 138 4.08 -2.82 -21.22
C PHE A 138 2.62 -2.51 -20.88
N VAL A 139 1.71 -3.47 -21.05
CA VAL A 139 0.29 -3.29 -20.69
C VAL A 139 0.16 -3.11 -19.18
N SER A 140 0.84 -3.94 -18.37
CA SER A 140 0.83 -3.75 -16.92
C SER A 140 1.48 -2.43 -16.50
N ILE A 141 2.52 -1.97 -17.20
CA ILE A 141 3.11 -0.63 -16.97
C ILE A 141 2.07 0.47 -17.20
N LEU A 142 1.38 0.45 -18.34
CA LEU A 142 0.40 1.47 -18.69
C LEU A 142 -0.75 1.52 -17.67
N ILE A 143 -1.26 0.37 -17.24
CA ILE A 143 -2.29 0.29 -16.21
C ILE A 143 -1.77 0.82 -14.87
N ALA A 144 -0.56 0.43 -14.47
CA ALA A 144 0.06 0.87 -13.22
C ALA A 144 0.28 2.39 -13.18
N VAL A 145 0.80 2.97 -14.26
CA VAL A 145 0.97 4.42 -14.39
C VAL A 145 -0.40 5.11 -14.39
N GLY A 146 -1.35 4.61 -15.16
CA GLY A 146 -2.70 5.17 -15.24
C GLY A 146 -3.37 5.23 -13.88
N VAL A 147 -3.37 4.15 -13.10
CA VAL A 147 -4.05 4.13 -11.80
C VAL A 147 -3.38 5.05 -10.76
N VAL A 148 -2.04 5.15 -10.77
CA VAL A 148 -1.30 6.05 -9.88
C VAL A 148 -1.55 7.52 -10.25
N VAL A 149 -1.52 7.85 -11.55
CA VAL A 149 -1.78 9.21 -12.04
C VAL A 149 -3.23 9.62 -11.76
N LEU A 150 -4.20 8.74 -12.05
CA LEU A 150 -5.61 9.01 -11.73
C LEU A 150 -5.81 9.19 -10.22
N GLY A 151 -5.21 8.34 -9.40
CA GLY A 151 -5.24 8.48 -7.94
C GLY A 151 -4.69 9.83 -7.48
N ALA A 152 -3.56 10.26 -8.03
CA ALA A 152 -2.97 11.56 -7.76
C ALA A 152 -3.85 12.74 -8.24
N ILE A 153 -4.56 12.61 -9.36
CA ILE A 153 -5.48 13.65 -9.85
C ILE A 153 -6.70 13.77 -8.93
N PHE A 154 -7.38 12.66 -8.62
CA PHE A 154 -8.65 12.68 -7.89
C PHE A 154 -8.51 12.97 -6.39
N TYR A 155 -7.45 12.45 -5.76
CA TYR A 155 -7.24 12.60 -4.32
C TYR A 155 -6.15 13.62 -3.98
N GLY A 156 -5.56 14.23 -5.02
CA GLY A 156 -4.44 15.16 -4.95
C GLY A 156 -3.10 14.44 -4.89
N ALA A 157 -2.11 14.94 -5.63
CA ALA A 157 -0.69 14.55 -5.50
C ALA A 157 -0.23 14.60 -4.03
N PHE A 158 -0.86 15.49 -3.26
CA PHE A 158 -0.68 15.70 -1.82
C PHE A 158 -1.02 14.51 -0.91
N GLY A 159 -1.74 13.48 -1.38
CA GLY A 159 -2.03 12.26 -0.60
C GLY A 159 -1.05 11.11 -0.87
N MET A 160 -0.57 10.97 -2.10
CA MET A 160 0.32 9.86 -2.51
C MET A 160 1.81 10.23 -2.54
N ILE A 161 2.15 11.49 -2.86
CA ILE A 161 3.55 11.94 -3.12
C ILE A 161 4.12 12.72 -1.92
N LYS A 162 3.28 13.20 -1.01
CA LYS A 162 3.69 14.12 0.07
C LYS A 162 4.53 13.46 1.18
N GLN A 163 4.74 12.15 1.14
CA GLN A 163 5.76 11.48 1.96
C GLN A 163 7.18 11.94 1.62
N ILE A 164 7.39 12.57 0.45
CA ILE A 164 8.69 13.09 -0.02
C ILE A 164 8.91 14.56 0.40
N ILE A 165 7.87 15.32 0.77
CA ILE A 165 7.98 16.77 1.07
C ILE A 165 7.60 17.06 2.53
N PRO A 166 8.55 17.54 3.38
CA PRO A 166 8.30 17.78 4.80
C PRO A 166 7.26 18.88 5.02
N GLY A 167 6.12 18.54 5.66
CA GLY A 167 5.08 19.48 6.09
C GLY A 167 4.69 19.27 7.56
N LYS A 168 4.24 20.33 8.24
CA LYS A 168 4.10 20.43 9.72
C LYS A 168 3.00 19.55 10.36
N GLU A 169 3.38 19.07 11.54
CA GLU A 169 2.69 18.61 12.78
C GLU A 169 1.42 17.75 12.77
N GLY A 170 1.40 16.78 13.71
CA GLY A 170 0.22 16.04 14.15
C GLY A 170 0.27 14.55 13.83
N ILE A 171 0.04 14.19 12.58
CA ILE A 171 0.12 12.81 12.05
C ILE A 171 0.45 12.95 10.56
N SER A 172 1.72 12.78 10.22
CA SER A 172 2.16 12.76 8.83
C SER A 172 1.60 11.51 8.14
N THR A 173 0.88 11.70 7.03
CA THR A 173 0.48 10.64 6.10
C THR A 173 1.68 9.86 5.61
#